data_AF-A0A382EXU7-F1
#
_entry.id   AF-A0A382EXU7-F1
#
_cell.length_a   1.000
_cell.length_b   1.000
_cell.length_c   1.000
_cell.angle_alpha   90.00
_cell.angle_beta   90.00
_cell.angle_gamma   90.00
#
_symmetry.space_group_name_H-M   'P 1'
#
loop_
_entity.id
_entity.type
_entity.pdbx_description
1 polymer ?
#
loop_
_entity_poly.entity_id
_entity_poly.type
_entity_poly.pdbx_seq_one_letter_code
_entity_poly.pdbx_strand_id
1 'polypeptide(L)'
;MSEAPILQEIWETYQDQGLEVIAFGADWYPDGNYTCEDWASAFNVDYPILDFETGYPNWYQEDIPYIIFMPEMGWGLPYNIIFDHEMNVVWGAAADFTGDVMDEALEALEGALDYMNESGVNDDEDEDGISGECDPCPTSHLYVTGNLDFSEEFLIDGLDYGFYPSIDVLDILLLSDLVESGDEISACIVEANDFTGDGFVNPIDIMALAAYVLDGN
;
A
#
# COMPACT_ATOMS: atom_id res chain seq x y z
N MET A 1 9.38 -5.75 -31.38
CA MET A 1 8.41 -6.09 -30.33
C MET A 1 8.07 -4.77 -29.67
N SER A 2 6.80 -4.42 -29.50
CA SER A 2 6.42 -3.21 -28.77
C SER A 2 6.61 -3.46 -27.28
N GLU A 3 7.00 -2.43 -26.53
CA GLU A 3 7.31 -2.53 -25.11
C GLU A 3 6.06 -2.68 -24.22
N ALA A 4 4.92 -2.07 -24.60
CA ALA A 4 3.71 -2.10 -23.78
C ALA A 4 3.21 -3.53 -23.41
N PRO A 5 3.16 -4.52 -24.32
CA PRO A 5 2.89 -5.90 -23.94
C PRO A 5 3.89 -6.53 -22.99
N ILE A 6 5.17 -6.13 -23.02
CA ILE A 6 6.19 -6.64 -22.08
C ILE A 6 5.90 -6.11 -20.68
N LEU A 7 5.57 -4.83 -20.54
CA LEU A 7 5.16 -4.24 -19.26
C LEU A 7 3.88 -4.88 -18.71
N GLN A 8 2.95 -5.27 -19.59
CA GLN A 8 1.75 -6.01 -19.19
C GLN A 8 2.11 -7.36 -18.56
N GLU A 9 3.01 -8.13 -19.19
CA GLU A 9 3.47 -9.42 -18.65
C GLU A 9 4.16 -9.27 -17.29
N ILE A 10 4.96 -8.20 -17.11
CA ILE A 10 5.60 -7.88 -15.83
C ILE A 10 4.56 -7.53 -14.77
N TRP A 11 3.63 -6.63 -15.08
CA TRP A 11 2.56 -6.26 -14.16
C TRP A 11 1.72 -7.46 -13.75
N GLU A 12 1.28 -8.30 -14.69
CA GLU A 12 0.54 -9.53 -14.38
C GLU A 12 1.31 -10.50 -13.47
N THR A 13 2.64 -10.51 -13.56
CA THR A 13 3.51 -11.39 -12.76
C THR A 13 3.68 -10.90 -11.32
N TYR A 14 3.81 -9.58 -11.12
CA TYR A 14 4.15 -9.01 -9.81
C TYR A 14 3.04 -8.17 -9.16
N GLN A 15 1.89 -7.96 -9.81
CA GLN A 15 0.78 -7.17 -9.25
C GLN A 15 0.32 -7.67 -7.87
N ASP A 16 0.23 -9.00 -7.70
CA ASP A 16 -0.16 -9.63 -6.43
C ASP A 16 0.92 -9.53 -5.34
N GLN A 17 2.12 -9.05 -5.70
CA GLN A 17 3.25 -8.80 -4.81
C GLN A 17 3.41 -7.31 -4.48
N GLY A 18 2.44 -6.47 -4.88
CA GLY A 18 2.43 -5.02 -4.61
C GLY A 18 2.99 -4.14 -5.73
N LEU A 19 3.28 -4.69 -6.92
CA LEU A 19 3.68 -3.89 -8.06
C LEU A 19 2.48 -3.16 -8.68
N GLU A 20 2.56 -1.84 -8.72
CA GLU A 20 1.64 -1.00 -9.50
C GLU A 20 2.37 -0.40 -10.72
N VAL A 21 1.71 -0.44 -11.88
CA VAL A 21 2.23 0.15 -13.12
C VAL A 21 1.30 1.26 -13.58
N ILE A 22 1.88 2.44 -13.83
CA ILE A 22 1.16 3.58 -14.39
C ILE A 22 1.94 4.05 -15.62
N ALA A 23 1.27 4.02 -16.77
CA ALA A 23 1.83 4.58 -18.00
C ALA A 23 1.37 6.02 -18.21
N PHE A 24 2.25 6.82 -18.79
CA PHE A 24 1.93 8.18 -19.22
C PHE A 24 1.80 8.17 -20.75
N GLY A 25 0.57 8.26 -21.23
CA GLY A 25 0.26 8.28 -22.65
C GLY A 25 0.50 9.66 -23.23
N ALA A 26 1.34 9.74 -24.27
CA ALA A 26 1.43 10.90 -25.14
C ALA A 26 1.61 10.43 -26.58
N ASP A 27 1.11 11.22 -27.51
CA ASP A 27 1.20 10.90 -28.92
C ASP A 27 2.03 11.93 -29.69
N TRP A 28 2.63 11.49 -30.79
CA TRP A 28 3.49 12.33 -31.59
C TRP A 28 2.65 13.26 -32.48
N TYR A 29 2.37 14.49 -32.05
CA TYR A 29 1.72 15.46 -32.93
C TYR A 29 2.56 15.75 -34.18
N PRO A 30 1.99 15.82 -35.40
CA PRO A 30 0.57 15.65 -35.75
C PRO A 30 0.20 14.22 -36.23
N ASP A 31 1.15 13.29 -36.19
CA ASP A 31 1.02 11.95 -36.79
C ASP A 31 0.33 10.94 -35.87
N GLY A 32 0.27 11.28 -34.58
CA GLY A 32 -0.41 10.60 -33.51
C GLY A 32 -1.89 10.92 -33.42
N ASN A 33 -2.72 9.91 -33.21
CA ASN A 33 -4.16 10.07 -32.96
C ASN A 33 -4.72 8.98 -32.02
N TYR A 34 -3.87 8.35 -31.21
CA TYR A 34 -4.30 7.40 -30.21
C TYR A 34 -4.72 8.15 -28.95
N THR A 35 -5.96 7.93 -28.52
CA THR A 35 -6.36 8.22 -27.15
C THR A 35 -5.75 7.18 -26.19
N CYS A 36 -5.78 7.43 -24.88
CA CYS A 36 -5.36 6.43 -23.90
C CYS A 36 -6.16 5.12 -24.02
N GLU A 37 -7.46 5.20 -24.33
CA GLU A 37 -8.30 4.01 -24.58
C GLU A 37 -7.90 3.26 -25.86
N ASP A 38 -7.49 3.99 -26.90
CA ASP A 38 -6.99 3.39 -28.14
C ASP A 38 -5.66 2.66 -27.88
N TRP A 39 -4.77 3.23 -27.07
CA TRP A 39 -3.51 2.59 -26.66
C TRP A 39 -3.78 1.30 -25.89
N ALA A 40 -4.62 1.37 -24.86
CA ALA A 40 -5.00 0.22 -24.06
C ALA A 40 -5.54 -0.93 -24.93
N SER A 41 -6.47 -0.59 -25.84
CA SER A 41 -7.11 -1.56 -26.73
C SER A 41 -6.17 -2.14 -27.78
N ALA A 42 -5.25 -1.34 -28.34
CA ALA A 42 -4.37 -1.79 -29.41
C ALA A 42 -3.22 -2.68 -28.91
N PHE A 43 -2.74 -2.43 -27.70
CA PHE A 43 -1.66 -3.21 -27.09
C PHE A 43 -2.14 -4.25 -26.09
N ASN A 44 -3.46 -4.30 -25.84
CA ASN A 44 -4.10 -5.21 -24.89
C ASN A 44 -3.45 -5.12 -23.50
N VAL A 45 -3.46 -3.90 -22.96
CA VAL A 45 -2.92 -3.61 -21.63
C VAL A 45 -4.05 -3.21 -20.68
N ASP A 46 -3.93 -3.67 -19.45
CA ASP A 46 -4.93 -3.49 -18.39
C ASP A 46 -4.46 -2.52 -17.30
N TYR A 47 -3.15 -2.25 -17.21
CA TYR A 47 -2.62 -1.23 -16.31
C TYR A 47 -3.08 0.19 -16.71
N PRO A 48 -3.29 1.12 -15.76
CA PRO A 48 -3.73 2.47 -16.05
C PRO A 48 -2.79 3.26 -16.99
N ILE A 49 -3.40 3.97 -17.95
CA ILE A 49 -2.71 4.95 -18.80
C ILE A 49 -3.27 6.34 -18.50
N LEU A 50 -2.42 7.24 -18.01
CA LEU A 50 -2.77 8.63 -17.75
C LEU A 50 -2.55 9.48 -19.00
N ASP A 51 -3.59 10.21 -19.38
CA ASP A 51 -3.50 11.28 -20.37
C ASP A 51 -2.89 12.51 -19.70
N PHE A 52 -1.69 12.89 -20.12
CA PHE A 52 -1.00 14.07 -19.61
C PHE A 52 -0.89 15.21 -20.61
N GLU A 53 -1.49 15.08 -21.79
CA GLU A 53 -1.44 16.12 -22.80
C GLU A 53 -2.39 17.28 -22.40
N THR A 54 -1.82 18.44 -22.10
CA THR A 54 -2.59 19.64 -21.71
C THR A 54 -2.89 20.55 -22.91
N GLY A 55 -2.56 20.09 -24.12
CA GLY A 55 -2.77 20.79 -25.38
C GLY A 55 -1.54 21.54 -25.89
N TYR A 56 -0.35 21.27 -25.35
CA TYR A 56 0.89 21.76 -25.97
C TYR A 56 1.17 21.03 -27.29
N PRO A 57 1.87 21.68 -28.23
CA PRO A 57 2.20 21.05 -29.51
C PRO A 57 3.12 19.82 -29.43
N ASN A 58 3.84 19.61 -28.32
CA ASN A 58 4.70 18.44 -28.13
C ASN A 58 4.74 18.04 -26.65
N TRP A 59 4.82 16.74 -26.39
CA TRP A 59 4.87 16.13 -25.05
C TRP A 59 6.00 16.64 -24.16
N TYR A 60 7.17 16.99 -24.71
CA TYR A 60 8.31 17.47 -23.90
C TYR A 60 8.09 18.85 -23.28
N GLN A 61 7.02 19.54 -23.70
CA GLN A 61 6.61 20.84 -23.15
C GLN A 61 5.62 20.69 -21.98
N GLU A 62 5.09 19.48 -21.77
CA GLU A 62 4.22 19.15 -20.65
C GLU A 62 5.04 19.02 -19.36
N ASP A 63 4.36 19.03 -18.21
CA ASP A 63 5.01 18.99 -16.90
C ASP A 63 5.56 17.59 -16.55
N ILE A 64 4.94 16.52 -17.05
CA ILE A 64 5.29 15.13 -16.70
C ILE A 64 6.77 14.82 -16.93
N PRO A 65 7.39 15.09 -18.10
CA PRO A 65 8.83 14.88 -18.31
C PRO A 65 9.75 15.42 -17.21
N TYR A 66 9.39 16.56 -16.61
CA TYR A 66 10.16 17.19 -15.53
C TYR A 66 9.87 16.54 -14.17
N ILE A 67 8.63 16.10 -13.94
CA ILE A 67 8.23 15.39 -12.71
C ILE A 67 8.91 14.02 -12.64
N ILE A 68 9.09 13.37 -13.78
CA ILE A 68 9.76 12.06 -13.89
C ILE A 68 11.23 12.19 -14.31
N PHE A 69 11.91 13.29 -13.95
CA PHE A 69 13.39 13.38 -14.04
C PHE A 69 14.03 13.13 -15.43
N MET A 70 13.28 13.31 -16.54
CA MET A 70 13.85 13.19 -17.90
C MET A 70 15.00 14.18 -18.18
N PRO A 71 15.00 15.44 -17.69
CA PRO A 71 16.15 16.33 -17.90
C PRO A 71 17.46 15.78 -17.31
N GLU A 72 17.39 15.05 -16.21
CA GLU A 72 18.52 14.47 -15.49
C GLU A 72 18.92 13.10 -16.07
N MET A 73 17.95 12.30 -16.51
CA MET A 73 18.15 10.89 -16.86
C MET A 73 18.09 10.60 -18.38
N GLY A 74 17.58 11.54 -19.18
CA GLY A 74 17.54 11.48 -20.65
C GLY A 74 16.15 11.72 -21.25
N TRP A 75 16.13 12.28 -22.46
CA TRP A 75 14.91 12.66 -23.22
C TRP A 75 14.43 11.59 -24.21
N GLY A 76 14.90 10.35 -24.08
CA GLY A 76 14.54 9.26 -25.00
C GLY A 76 13.18 8.66 -24.62
N LEU A 77 12.42 8.27 -25.64
CA LEU A 77 11.28 7.37 -25.48
C LEU A 77 11.66 6.01 -26.09
N PRO A 78 11.24 4.89 -25.46
CA PRO A 78 10.47 4.86 -24.21
C PRO A 78 11.30 5.23 -22.97
N TYR A 79 10.59 5.59 -21.90
CA TYR A 79 11.17 6.08 -20.66
C TYR A 79 10.45 5.44 -19.47
N ASN A 80 11.22 4.77 -18.62
CA ASN A 80 10.68 3.99 -17.50
C ASN A 80 11.42 4.38 -16.21
N ILE A 81 10.69 4.42 -15.10
CA ILE A 81 11.23 4.60 -13.74
C ILE A 81 10.60 3.55 -12.85
N ILE A 82 11.40 2.99 -11.95
CA ILE A 82 10.96 2.13 -10.86
C ILE A 82 11.16 2.90 -9.55
N PHE A 83 10.08 2.98 -8.77
CA PHE A 83 10.09 3.49 -7.41
C PHE A 83 9.94 2.32 -6.44
N ASP A 84 10.60 2.39 -5.29
CA ASP A 84 10.32 1.48 -4.17
C ASP A 84 9.13 1.98 -3.32
N HIS A 85 8.76 1.20 -2.30
CA HIS A 85 7.65 1.51 -1.39
C HIS A 85 7.87 2.77 -0.54
N GLU A 86 9.11 3.27 -0.44
CA GLU A 86 9.46 4.52 0.25
C GLU A 86 9.48 5.74 -0.70
N MET A 87 9.07 5.56 -1.96
CA MET A 87 9.08 6.57 -3.03
C MET A 87 10.49 7.00 -3.46
N ASN A 88 11.51 6.18 -3.24
CA ASN A 88 12.83 6.41 -3.80
C ASN A 88 12.92 5.88 -5.23
N VAL A 89 13.64 6.60 -6.10
CA VAL A 89 13.98 6.10 -7.44
C VAL A 89 15.08 5.06 -7.32
N VAL A 90 14.76 3.79 -7.56
CA VAL A 90 15.74 2.69 -7.52
C VAL A 90 16.34 2.40 -8.90
N TRP A 91 15.60 2.70 -9.96
CA TRP A 91 16.06 2.54 -11.34
C TRP A 91 15.31 3.48 -12.28
N GLY A 92 15.95 3.89 -13.37
CA GLY A 92 15.24 4.51 -14.49
C GLY A 92 16.13 4.70 -15.71
N ALA A 93 15.54 4.60 -16.89
CA ALA A 93 16.25 4.71 -18.15
C ALA A 93 15.35 5.19 -19.30
N ALA A 94 15.97 5.92 -20.22
CA ALA A 94 15.41 6.28 -21.52
C ALA A 94 15.81 5.23 -22.57
N ALA A 95 15.24 4.02 -22.48
CA ALA A 95 15.62 2.88 -23.32
C ALA A 95 14.47 1.87 -23.47
N ASP A 96 14.46 1.16 -24.60
CA ASP A 96 13.57 0.02 -24.83
C ASP A 96 13.79 -1.06 -23.76
N PHE A 97 12.72 -1.54 -23.13
CA PHE A 97 12.74 -2.62 -22.13
C PHE A 97 13.08 -3.99 -22.74
N THR A 98 14.34 -4.18 -23.16
CA THR A 98 14.81 -5.43 -23.80
C THR A 98 16.27 -5.76 -23.46
N GLY A 99 16.62 -7.06 -23.49
CA GLY A 99 18.00 -7.52 -23.27
C GLY A 99 18.55 -7.09 -21.92
N ASP A 100 19.83 -6.68 -21.88
CA ASP A 100 20.51 -6.27 -20.65
C ASP A 100 19.78 -5.16 -19.87
N VAL A 101 19.05 -4.27 -20.55
CA VAL A 101 18.26 -3.19 -19.91
C VAL A 101 17.10 -3.78 -19.10
N MET A 102 16.43 -4.79 -19.66
CA MET A 102 15.33 -5.48 -19.00
C MET A 102 15.85 -6.27 -17.80
N ASP A 103 16.98 -6.96 -17.95
CA ASP A 103 17.59 -7.73 -16.86
C ASP A 103 17.95 -6.82 -15.67
N GLU A 104 18.56 -5.66 -15.93
CA GLU A 104 18.90 -4.67 -14.89
C GLU A 104 17.65 -4.10 -14.21
N ALA A 105 16.62 -3.76 -15.00
CA ALA A 105 15.38 -3.23 -14.47
C ALA A 105 14.60 -4.25 -13.62
N LEU A 106 14.57 -5.53 -14.04
CA LEU A 106 13.96 -6.61 -13.26
C LEU A 106 14.73 -6.89 -11.98
N GLU A 107 16.07 -6.86 -11.99
CA GLU A 107 16.86 -6.99 -10.77
C GLU A 107 16.54 -5.86 -9.77
N ALA A 108 16.40 -4.63 -10.26
CA ALA A 108 15.99 -3.50 -9.41
C ALA A 108 14.55 -3.61 -8.91
N LEU A 109 13.62 -4.08 -9.75
CA LEU A 109 12.23 -4.33 -9.39
C LEU A 109 12.14 -5.40 -8.29
N GLU A 110 12.75 -6.56 -8.52
CA GLU A 110 12.76 -7.68 -7.57
C GLU A 110 13.44 -7.25 -6.28
N GLY A 111 14.53 -6.48 -6.33
CA GLY A 111 15.17 -5.92 -5.14
C GLY A 111 14.26 -4.96 -4.37
N ALA A 112 13.43 -4.16 -5.04
CA ALA A 112 12.47 -3.26 -4.39
C ALA A 112 11.29 -4.03 -3.77
N LEU A 113 10.80 -5.07 -4.45
CA LEU A 113 9.77 -5.97 -3.93
C LEU A 113 10.30 -6.78 -2.74
N ASP A 114 11.52 -7.30 -2.83
CA ASP A 114 12.20 -7.97 -1.74
C ASP A 114 12.44 -7.00 -0.59
N TYR A 115 12.82 -5.75 -0.82
CA TYR A 115 12.96 -4.76 0.25
C TYR A 115 11.63 -4.50 0.95
N MET A 116 10.54 -4.35 0.19
CA MET A 116 9.18 -4.24 0.75
C MET A 116 8.79 -5.50 1.55
N ASN A 117 9.16 -6.68 1.07
CA ASN A 117 8.90 -7.95 1.75
C ASN A 117 9.89 -8.22 2.90
N GLU A 118 11.07 -7.62 2.92
CA GLU A 118 12.08 -7.70 3.99
C GLU A 118 11.73 -6.76 5.14
N SER A 119 11.14 -5.58 4.83
CA SER A 119 10.35 -4.81 5.80
C SER A 119 9.18 -5.64 6.37
N GLY A 120 8.77 -6.69 5.65
CA GLY A 120 7.79 -7.71 6.01
C GLY A 120 8.37 -9.06 6.45
N VAL A 121 9.61 -9.14 6.98
CA VAL A 121 10.03 -10.33 7.75
C VAL A 121 9.24 -10.35 9.06
N ASN A 122 7.98 -10.81 9.01
CA ASN A 122 7.12 -11.17 10.15
C ASN A 122 7.44 -10.42 11.45
N ASP A 123 7.41 -9.08 11.40
CA ASP A 123 7.47 -8.21 12.59
C ASP A 123 6.08 -7.66 12.90
N ASP A 124 5.05 -8.27 12.30
CA ASP A 124 3.67 -8.26 12.81
C ASP A 124 3.67 -9.07 14.12
N GLU A 125 4.37 -8.57 15.15
CA GLU A 125 4.49 -9.26 16.43
C GLU A 125 3.13 -9.36 17.13
N ASP A 126 2.14 -8.59 16.69
CA ASP A 126 0.80 -8.51 17.26
C ASP A 126 -0.30 -9.20 16.47
N GLU A 127 0.02 -9.63 15.27
CA GLU A 127 -0.85 -10.36 14.37
C GLU A 127 -2.12 -9.56 13.99
N ASP A 128 -2.06 -8.23 13.98
CA ASP A 128 -3.17 -7.35 13.58
C ASP A 128 -3.28 -7.17 12.05
N GLY A 129 -2.28 -7.65 11.31
CA GLY A 129 -2.21 -7.62 9.85
C GLY A 129 -1.53 -6.38 9.29
N ILE A 130 -0.97 -5.52 10.14
CA ILE A 130 -0.09 -4.39 9.80
C ILE A 130 1.33 -4.79 10.25
N SER A 131 2.37 -4.35 9.54
CA SER A 131 3.74 -4.79 9.87
C SER A 131 4.80 -3.75 9.52
N GLY A 132 5.93 -3.84 10.22
CA GLY A 132 7.15 -3.08 9.93
C GLY A 132 6.99 -1.59 10.24
N GLU A 133 7.59 -0.72 9.42
CA GLU A 133 7.56 0.73 9.65
C GLU A 133 6.18 1.37 9.38
N CYS A 134 5.29 0.63 8.73
CA CYS A 134 3.90 1.03 8.49
C CYS A 134 3.00 0.73 9.68
N ASP A 135 3.49 -0.05 10.65
CA ASP A 135 2.80 -0.39 11.89
C ASP A 135 3.06 0.69 12.96
N PRO A 136 2.04 1.48 13.35
CA PRO A 136 2.15 2.42 14.46
C PRO A 136 2.29 1.73 15.84
N CYS A 137 1.93 0.46 15.95
CA CYS A 137 2.00 -0.40 17.13
C CYS A 137 2.73 -1.75 16.87
N PRO A 138 4.01 -1.82 16.49
CA PRO A 138 4.68 -3.08 16.10
C PRO A 138 4.79 -4.17 17.19
N THR A 139 4.32 -3.91 18.40
CA THR A 139 4.30 -4.86 19.53
C THR A 139 2.90 -4.95 20.16
N SER A 140 1.84 -4.68 19.39
CA SER A 140 0.48 -4.66 19.92
C SER A 140 -0.11 -6.01 20.35
N HIS A 141 0.66 -7.09 20.44
CA HIS A 141 0.18 -8.38 20.96
C HIS A 141 -0.30 -8.25 22.42
N LEU A 142 0.02 -7.13 23.06
CA LEU A 142 -0.58 -6.69 24.33
C LEU A 142 -1.99 -6.08 24.14
N TYR A 143 -2.26 -5.38 23.05
CA TYR A 143 -3.49 -4.69 22.71
C TYR A 143 -4.35 -5.48 21.72
N VAL A 144 -4.94 -6.59 22.16
CA VAL A 144 -6.07 -7.15 21.41
C VAL A 144 -7.18 -6.09 21.35
N THR A 145 -7.69 -5.81 20.15
CA THR A 145 -8.66 -4.73 19.95
C THR A 145 -9.83 -4.88 20.91
N GLY A 146 -10.02 -3.87 21.77
CA GLY A 146 -11.06 -3.89 22.80
C GLY A 146 -10.68 -4.53 24.15
N ASN A 147 -9.44 -4.98 24.37
CA ASN A 147 -8.89 -5.39 25.68
C ASN A 147 -7.98 -4.28 26.24
N LEU A 148 -8.58 -3.29 26.90
CA LEU A 148 -7.92 -2.09 27.38
C LEU A 148 -7.23 -2.29 28.73
N ASP A 149 -7.63 -3.29 29.51
CA ASP A 149 -7.06 -3.58 30.82
C ASP A 149 -6.02 -4.70 30.82
N PHE A 150 -5.72 -5.26 29.64
CA PHE A 150 -4.80 -6.37 29.42
C PHE A 150 -5.23 -7.63 30.20
N SER A 151 -6.52 -7.78 30.48
CA SER A 151 -7.00 -8.96 31.18
C SER A 151 -6.92 -10.18 30.28
N GLU A 152 -6.64 -11.32 30.91
CA GLU A 152 -6.57 -12.60 30.25
C GLU A 152 -7.40 -13.62 31.04
N GLU A 153 -8.11 -14.49 30.32
CA GLU A 153 -8.77 -15.65 30.87
C GLU A 153 -8.08 -16.95 30.46
N PHE A 154 -7.98 -17.89 31.39
CA PHE A 154 -7.43 -19.20 31.09
C PHE A 154 -8.53 -20.09 30.50
N LEU A 155 -8.44 -20.36 29.20
CA LEU A 155 -9.39 -21.21 28.49
C LEU A 155 -8.81 -22.60 28.22
N ILE A 156 -9.72 -23.58 28.18
CA ILE A 156 -9.43 -24.96 27.79
C ILE A 156 -10.46 -25.34 26.72
N ASP A 157 -10.03 -25.42 25.46
CA ASP A 157 -10.83 -25.97 24.36
C ASP A 157 -10.18 -27.26 23.83
N GLY A 158 -10.67 -28.39 24.30
CA GLY A 158 -10.16 -29.71 23.92
C GLY A 158 -8.72 -29.97 24.37
N LEU A 159 -7.78 -29.98 23.43
CA LEU A 159 -6.34 -30.12 23.68
C LEU A 159 -5.60 -28.78 23.64
N ASP A 160 -6.30 -27.70 23.28
CA ASP A 160 -5.77 -26.35 23.30
C ASP A 160 -6.04 -25.72 24.67
N TYR A 161 -4.99 -25.20 25.30
CA TYR A 161 -5.08 -24.59 26.62
C TYR A 161 -4.07 -23.44 26.72
N GLY A 162 -4.54 -22.29 27.16
CA GLY A 162 -3.76 -21.05 27.13
C GLY A 162 -4.45 -19.93 27.89
N PHE A 163 -3.70 -18.85 28.08
CA PHE A 163 -4.28 -17.56 28.43
C PHE A 163 -4.71 -16.89 27.14
N TYR A 164 -5.95 -16.40 27.10
CA TYR A 164 -6.49 -15.66 25.99
C TYR A 164 -6.97 -14.30 26.50
N PRO A 165 -6.86 -13.24 25.68
CA PRO A 165 -7.40 -11.92 25.99
C PRO A 165 -8.86 -12.01 26.42
N SER A 166 -9.21 -11.32 27.51
CA SER A 166 -10.57 -11.19 28.01
C SER A 166 -11.08 -9.81 27.67
N ILE A 167 -12.22 -9.74 26.97
CA ILE A 167 -12.89 -8.47 26.65
C ILE A 167 -14.21 -8.44 27.42
N ASP A 168 -14.35 -7.49 28.34
CA ASP A 168 -15.52 -7.37 29.21
C ASP A 168 -15.99 -5.92 29.44
N VAL A 169 -16.86 -5.73 30.43
CA VAL A 169 -17.45 -4.43 30.74
C VAL A 169 -16.43 -3.39 31.22
N LEU A 170 -15.30 -3.81 31.78
CA LEU A 170 -14.22 -2.94 32.23
C LEU A 170 -13.56 -2.25 31.03
N ASP A 171 -13.38 -2.95 29.92
CA ASP A 171 -12.83 -2.40 28.69
C ASP A 171 -13.72 -1.32 28.10
N ILE A 172 -15.04 -1.55 28.09
CA ILE A 172 -16.03 -0.53 27.67
C ILE A 172 -15.90 0.74 28.53
N LEU A 173 -15.72 0.57 29.84
CA LEU A 173 -15.59 1.71 30.77
C LEU A 173 -14.28 2.47 30.55
N LEU A 174 -13.18 1.75 30.28
CA LEU A 174 -11.88 2.35 29.96
C LEU A 174 -11.92 3.10 28.63
N LEU A 175 -12.57 2.53 27.61
CA LEU A 175 -12.71 3.18 26.30
C LEU A 175 -13.58 4.43 26.42
N SER A 176 -14.63 4.37 27.25
CA SER A 176 -15.46 5.53 27.55
C SER A 176 -14.68 6.63 28.28
N ASP A 177 -13.81 6.29 29.22
CA ASP A 177 -12.98 7.27 29.94
C ASP A 177 -11.96 7.91 29.00
N LEU A 178 -11.33 7.11 28.13
CA LEU A 178 -10.39 7.58 27.11
C LEU A 178 -11.04 8.56 26.12
N VAL A 179 -12.21 8.20 25.59
CA VAL A 179 -12.97 9.06 24.67
C VAL A 179 -13.44 10.35 25.37
N GLU A 180 -13.78 10.29 26.66
CA GLU A 180 -14.21 11.46 27.43
C GLU A 180 -13.04 12.37 27.84
N SER A 181 -11.88 11.83 28.19
CA SER A 181 -10.73 12.60 28.67
C SER A 181 -10.17 13.53 27.59
N GLY A 182 -10.25 13.11 26.32
CA GLY A 182 -9.75 13.86 25.18
C GLY A 182 -8.25 14.12 25.25
N ASP A 183 -7.51 13.28 25.98
CA ASP A 183 -6.06 13.30 26.02
C ASP A 183 -5.49 13.03 24.61
N GLU A 184 -4.25 13.45 24.35
CA GLU A 184 -3.58 13.11 23.09
C GLU A 184 -3.46 11.59 22.98
N ILE A 185 -4.33 11.01 22.15
CA ILE A 185 -4.36 9.59 21.83
C ILE A 185 -3.18 9.31 20.91
N SER A 186 -2.24 8.45 21.34
CA SER A 186 -1.17 8.01 20.44
C SER A 186 -1.77 7.23 19.27
N ALA A 187 -1.09 7.19 18.12
CA ALA A 187 -1.51 6.37 16.98
C ALA A 187 -1.78 4.92 17.42
N CYS A 188 -0.99 4.42 18.36
CA CYS A 188 -1.17 3.08 18.86
C CYS A 188 -2.43 2.85 19.71
N ILE A 189 -2.85 3.87 20.48
CA ILE A 189 -4.14 3.79 21.18
C ILE A 189 -5.29 3.91 20.16
N VAL A 190 -5.12 4.62 19.03
CA VAL A 190 -6.15 4.68 17.99
C VAL A 190 -6.36 3.29 17.38
N GLU A 191 -5.27 2.67 16.93
CA GLU A 191 -5.26 1.33 16.32
C GLU A 191 -5.83 0.25 17.26
N ALA A 192 -5.38 0.21 18.51
CA ALA A 192 -5.87 -0.75 19.51
C ALA A 192 -7.36 -0.59 19.89
N ASN A 193 -7.97 0.57 19.65
CA ASN A 193 -9.29 0.92 20.19
C ASN A 193 -10.32 1.33 19.12
N ASP A 194 -9.91 1.37 17.86
CA ASP A 194 -10.80 1.55 16.71
C ASP A 194 -11.54 0.23 16.43
N PHE A 195 -12.52 -0.07 17.29
CA PHE A 195 -13.32 -1.28 17.19
C PHE A 195 -14.17 -1.33 15.91
N THR A 196 -14.34 -0.19 15.22
CA THR A 196 -15.13 -0.09 13.99
C THR A 196 -14.28 -0.15 12.71
N GLY A 197 -12.97 0.05 12.81
CA GLY A 197 -12.03 0.08 11.70
C GLY A 197 -12.18 1.31 10.80
N ASP A 198 -12.66 2.43 11.34
CA ASP A 198 -12.93 3.66 10.58
C ASP A 198 -11.82 4.73 10.69
N GLY A 199 -10.78 4.45 11.47
CA GLY A 199 -9.63 5.30 11.75
C GLY A 199 -9.85 6.32 12.87
N PHE A 200 -10.97 6.27 13.59
CA PHE A 200 -11.30 7.24 14.64
C PHE A 200 -11.81 6.58 15.93
N VAL A 201 -11.10 6.75 17.04
CA VAL A 201 -11.63 6.36 18.36
C VAL A 201 -12.64 7.38 18.86
N ASN A 202 -13.92 6.97 18.94
CA ASN A 202 -15.03 7.84 19.25
C ASN A 202 -16.19 7.07 19.94
N PRO A 203 -17.32 7.73 20.28
CA PRO A 203 -18.43 7.05 20.95
C PRO A 203 -19.05 5.88 20.17
N ILE A 204 -18.83 5.78 18.85
CA ILE A 204 -19.29 4.66 18.02
C ILE A 204 -18.50 3.39 18.37
N ASP A 205 -17.20 3.48 18.63
CA ASP A 205 -16.37 2.33 19.04
C ASP A 205 -16.80 1.81 20.41
N ILE A 206 -17.16 2.69 21.34
CA ILE A 206 -17.76 2.29 22.63
C ILE A 206 -19.04 1.47 22.40
N MET A 207 -19.90 1.91 21.49
CA MET A 207 -21.14 1.19 21.18
C MET A 207 -20.87 -0.15 20.49
N ALA A 208 -19.86 -0.21 19.62
CA ALA A 208 -19.47 -1.41 18.91
C ALA A 208 -18.86 -2.46 19.87
N LEU A 209 -17.93 -2.04 20.73
CA LEU A 209 -17.36 -2.88 21.80
C LEU A 209 -18.44 -3.36 22.77
N ALA A 210 -19.39 -2.49 23.14
CA ALA A 210 -20.51 -2.88 23.99
C ALA A 210 -21.43 -3.90 23.33
N ALA A 211 -21.67 -3.80 22.02
CA ALA A 211 -22.43 -4.81 21.27
C ALA A 211 -21.71 -6.16 21.26
N TYR A 212 -20.40 -6.15 21.02
CA TYR A 212 -19.55 -7.34 21.05
C TYR A 212 -19.61 -8.07 22.40
N VAL A 213 -19.40 -7.36 23.50
CA VAL A 213 -19.50 -7.91 24.87
C VAL A 213 -20.90 -8.47 25.16
N LEU A 214 -21.96 -7.81 24.66
CA LEU A 214 -23.35 -8.26 24.86
C LEU A 214 -23.69 -9.53 24.08
N ASP A 215 -23.08 -9.74 22.92
CA ASP A 215 -23.25 -10.95 22.12
C ASP A 215 -22.51 -12.16 22.72
N GLY A 216 -21.70 -11.94 23.77
CA GLY A 216 -21.10 -12.97 24.62
C GLY A 216 -19.70 -13.39 24.19
N ASN A 217 -19.02 -12.54 23.42
CA ASN A 217 -17.80 -12.80 22.63
C ASN A 217 -17.99 -13.94 21.61
#